data_AF-A0A2E0KWG4-F1
#
_entry.id   AF-A0A2E0KWG4-F1
#
_cell.length_a   1.000
_cell.length_b   1.000
_cell.length_c   1.000
_cell.angle_alpha   90.00
_cell.angle_beta   90.00
_cell.angle_gamma   90.00
#
_symmetry.space_group_name_H-M   'P 1'
#
loop_
_entity.id
_entity.type
_entity.pdbx_description
1 polymer ?
#
loop_
_entity_poly.entity_id
_entity_poly.type
_entity_poly.pdbx_seq_one_letter_code
_entity_poly.pdbx_strand_id
1 'polypeptide(L)'
;MSRKMLRTNIPALIRKKEESLNLNRRLTQKEIADALGITPHTLGRWMRGEVTQFHKSQLEQFLNYFDCSIDELLVVEVASEN
;
A
#
# COMPACT_ATOMS: atom_id res chain seq x y z
N MET A 1 12.57 17.75 17.57
CA MET A 1 12.95 17.28 16.21
C MET A 1 11.78 16.47 15.69
N SER A 2 11.06 16.95 14.68
CA SER A 2 9.91 16.22 14.13
C SER A 2 10.37 14.84 13.63
N ARG A 3 9.79 13.76 14.16
CA ARG A 3 10.05 12.41 13.65
C ARG A 3 9.37 12.27 12.28
N LYS A 4 10.19 12.09 11.24
CA LYS A 4 9.72 11.68 9.91
C LYS A 4 9.67 10.16 9.88
N MET A 5 8.52 9.59 9.56
CA MET A 5 8.36 8.14 9.43
C MET A 5 7.92 7.80 8.01
N LEU A 6 8.58 6.80 7.41
CA LEU A 6 8.18 6.27 6.12
C LEU A 6 6.94 5.39 6.32
N ARG A 7 5.89 5.68 5.57
CA ARG A 7 4.60 4.99 5.61
C ARG A 7 4.19 4.62 4.18
N THR A 8 3.21 3.74 4.07
CA THR A 8 2.69 3.28 2.79
C THR A 8 1.29 3.83 2.56
N ASN A 9 0.99 4.25 1.34
CA ASN A 9 -0.30 4.80 0.97
C ASN A 9 -1.25 3.77 0.30
N ILE A 10 -1.06 2.49 0.60
CA ILE A 10 -1.83 1.39 -0.01
C ILE A 10 -3.35 1.56 0.12
N PRO A 11 -3.93 2.01 1.24
CA PRO A 11 -5.37 2.22 1.33
C PRO A 11 -5.92 3.18 0.27
N ALA A 12 -5.20 4.25 -0.05
CA ALA A 12 -5.59 5.19 -1.10
C ALA A 12 -5.43 4.56 -2.49
N LEU A 13 -4.36 3.78 -2.72
CA LEU A 13 -4.13 3.07 -3.98
C LEU A 13 -5.21 2.00 -4.26
N ILE A 14 -5.68 1.30 -3.23
CA ILE A 14 -6.80 0.35 -3.35
C ILE A 14 -8.05 1.08 -3.83
N ARG A 15 -8.37 2.23 -3.23
CA ARG A 15 -9.52 3.02 -3.64
C ARG A 15 -9.38 3.51 -5.09
N LYS A 16 -8.21 4.02 -5.47
CA LYS A 16 -7.90 4.43 -6.87
C LYS A 16 -8.12 3.25 -7.84
N LYS A 17 -7.72 2.04 -7.43
CA LYS A 17 -7.89 0.82 -8.23
C LYS A 17 -9.36 0.43 -8.37
N GLU A 18 -10.12 0.44 -7.29
CA GLU A 18 -11.58 0.17 -7.31
C GLU A 18 -12.30 1.11 -8.27
N GLU A 19 -11.96 2.40 -8.23
CA GLU A 19 -12.47 3.44 -9.13
C GLU A 19 -12.05 3.17 -10.59
N SER A 20 -10.77 2.81 -10.85
CA SER A 20 -10.29 2.49 -12.22
C SER A 20 -10.96 1.27 -12.85
N LEU A 21 -11.38 0.30 -12.03
CA LEU A 21 -12.01 -0.93 -12.47
C LEU A 21 -13.54 -0.80 -12.56
N ASN A 22 -14.11 0.38 -12.26
CA ASN A 22 -15.55 0.62 -12.16
C ASN A 22 -16.26 -0.44 -11.30
N LEU A 23 -15.61 -0.89 -10.23
CA LEU A 23 -16.18 -1.91 -9.36
C LEU A 23 -17.26 -1.27 -8.49
N ASN A 24 -18.47 -1.81 -8.55
CA ASN A 24 -19.56 -1.41 -7.66
C ASN A 24 -19.47 -2.07 -6.27
N ARG A 25 -18.26 -2.50 -5.88
CA ARG A 25 -17.95 -3.18 -4.61
C ARG A 25 -16.52 -2.89 -4.18
N ARG A 26 -16.24 -3.10 -2.89
CA ARG A 26 -14.89 -3.05 -2.33
C ARG A 26 -14.11 -4.33 -2.63
N LEU A 27 -12.81 -4.20 -2.92
CA LEU A 27 -11.88 -5.31 -2.98
C LEU A 27 -11.56 -5.79 -1.57
N THR A 28 -11.62 -7.10 -1.35
CA THR A 28 -11.23 -7.67 -0.07
C THR A 28 -9.71 -7.76 0.03
N GLN A 29 -9.19 -7.73 1.27
CA GLN A 29 -7.74 -7.95 1.50
C GLN A 29 -7.27 -9.29 0.92
N LYS A 30 -8.14 -10.30 0.92
CA LYS A 30 -7.84 -11.61 0.34
C LYS A 30 -7.63 -11.51 -1.17
N GLU A 31 -8.55 -10.88 -1.90
CA GLU A 31 -8.45 -10.73 -3.36
C GLU A 31 -7.19 -9.97 -3.78
N ILE A 32 -6.86 -8.90 -3.05
CA ILE A 32 -5.67 -8.09 -3.31
C ILE A 32 -4.41 -8.91 -3.00
N ALA A 33 -4.39 -9.62 -1.87
CA ALA A 33 -3.26 -10.45 -1.47
C ALA A 33 -3.01 -11.61 -2.44
N ASP A 34 -4.09 -12.28 -2.89
CA ASP A 34 -4.03 -13.35 -3.88
C ASP A 34 -3.47 -12.82 -5.22
N ALA A 35 -3.88 -11.63 -5.66
CA ALA A 35 -3.38 -11.00 -6.88
C ALA A 35 -1.90 -10.57 -6.79
N LEU A 36 -1.44 -10.20 -5.59
CA LEU A 36 -0.05 -9.83 -5.31
C LEU A 36 0.84 -11.05 -5.00
N GLY A 37 0.27 -12.24 -4.81
CA GLY A 37 1.00 -13.43 -4.40
C GLY A 37 1.56 -13.34 -2.97
N ILE A 38 0.90 -12.58 -2.08
CA ILE A 38 1.29 -12.42 -0.68
C ILE A 38 0.17 -12.92 0.25
N THR A 39 0.47 -13.06 1.55
CA THR A 39 -0.59 -13.39 2.51
C THR A 39 -1.45 -12.16 2.84
N PRO A 40 -2.74 -12.33 3.17
CA PRO A 40 -3.58 -11.23 3.64
C PRO A 40 -3.02 -10.54 4.89
N HIS A 41 -2.33 -11.29 5.75
CA HIS A 41 -1.65 -10.74 6.92
C HIS A 41 -0.49 -9.81 6.51
N THR A 42 0.31 -10.23 5.53
CA THR A 42 1.35 -9.38 4.93
C THR A 42 0.73 -8.10 4.40
N LEU A 43 -0.31 -8.20 3.56
CA LEU A 43 -1.01 -7.03 3.03
C LEU A 43 -1.53 -6.12 4.16
N GLY A 44 -2.12 -6.67 5.21
CA GLY A 44 -2.60 -5.88 6.35
C GLY A 44 -1.51 -5.09 7.07
N ARG A 45 -0.31 -5.68 7.26
CA ARG A 45 0.86 -4.97 7.82
C ARG A 45 1.31 -3.83 6.92
N TRP A 46 1.35 -4.10 5.61
CA TRP A 46 1.62 -3.08 4.61
C TRP A 46 0.59 -1.95 4.71
N MET A 47 -0.72 -2.22 4.68
CA MET A 47 -1.75 -1.18 4.79
C MET A 47 -1.67 -0.30 6.05
N ARG A 48 -1.20 -0.85 7.18
CA ARG A 48 -1.01 -0.10 8.43
C ARG A 48 0.31 0.67 8.51
N GLY A 49 1.20 0.51 7.53
CA GLY A 49 2.54 1.08 7.55
C GLY A 49 3.44 0.48 8.64
N GLU A 50 3.24 -0.78 9.00
CA GLU A 50 4.03 -1.52 10.01
C GLU A 50 5.24 -2.25 9.38
N VAL A 51 5.55 -1.93 8.12
CA VAL A 51 6.62 -2.54 7.34
C VAL A 51 7.88 -1.72 7.54
N THR A 52 8.92 -2.38 8.04
CA THR A 52 10.23 -1.77 8.29
C THR A 52 11.28 -2.18 7.24
N GLN A 53 10.97 -3.18 6.43
CA GLN A 53 11.86 -3.72 5.41
C GLN A 53 11.13 -3.81 4.06
N PHE A 54 11.70 -3.20 3.04
CA PHE A 54 11.13 -3.15 1.69
C PHE A 54 11.99 -4.00 0.76
N HIS A 55 11.47 -5.14 0.34
CA HIS A 55 12.13 -5.98 -0.65
C HIS A 55 11.78 -5.50 -2.06
N LYS A 56 12.78 -5.38 -2.93
CA LYS A 56 12.60 -4.96 -4.34
C LYS A 56 11.47 -5.73 -5.03
N SER A 57 11.49 -7.06 -4.92
CA SER A 57 10.48 -7.92 -5.57
C SER A 57 9.05 -7.59 -5.12
N GLN A 58 8.83 -7.35 -3.83
CA GLN A 58 7.51 -6.98 -3.32
C GLN A 58 7.11 -5.59 -3.82
N LEU A 59 8.03 -4.61 -3.76
CA LEU A 59 7.76 -3.27 -4.29
C LEU A 59 7.36 -3.33 -5.76
N GLU A 60 8.09 -4.06 -6.61
CA GLU A 60 7.74 -4.22 -8.02
C GLU A 60 6.35 -4.83 -8.21
N GLN A 61 5.96 -5.82 -7.40
CA GLN A 61 4.59 -6.37 -7.44
C GLN A 61 3.54 -5.32 -7.10
N PHE A 62 3.77 -4.53 -6.04
CA PHE A 62 2.85 -3.45 -5.64
C PHE A 62 2.73 -2.38 -6.72
N LEU A 63 3.86 -1.92 -7.27
CA LEU A 63 3.89 -0.89 -8.32
C LEU A 63 3.15 -1.37 -9.58
N ASN A 64 3.42 -2.60 -10.01
CA ASN A 64 2.76 -3.20 -11.18
C ASN A 64 1.25 -3.42 -10.95
N TYR A 65 0.85 -3.89 -9.76
CA TYR A 65 -0.55 -4.16 -9.46
C TYR A 65 -1.37 -2.88 -9.37
N PHE A 66 -0.85 -1.86 -8.69
CA PHE A 66 -1.54 -0.58 -8.51
C PHE A 66 -1.34 0.40 -9.67
N ASP A 67 -0.47 0.08 -10.63
CA ASP A 67 -0.10 0.95 -11.75
C ASP A 67 0.29 2.34 -11.24
N CYS A 68 1.27 2.37 -10.34
CA CYS A 68 1.69 3.58 -9.63
C CYS A 68 3.21 3.68 -9.50
N SER A 69 3.66 4.88 -9.18
CA SER A 69 5.07 5.19 -8.92
C SER A 69 5.45 4.94 -7.46
N ILE A 70 6.76 4.87 -7.18
CA ILE A 70 7.26 4.59 -5.83
C ILE A 70 6.92 5.69 -4.82
N ASP A 71 6.84 6.94 -5.26
CA ASP A 71 6.45 8.09 -4.45
C ASP A 71 4.95 8.13 -4.14
N GLU A 72 4.11 7.57 -5.01
CA GLU A 72 2.69 7.34 -4.70
C GLU A 72 2.51 6.23 -3.66
N LEU A 73 3.36 5.20 -3.69
CA LEU A 73 3.30 4.06 -2.77
C LEU A 73 3.88 4.40 -1.39
N LEU A 74 5.01 5.08 -1.34
CA LEU A 74 5.77 5.37 -0.11
C LEU A 74 5.72 6.86 0.20
N VAL A 75 5.06 7.20 1.31
CA VAL A 75 4.86 8.57 1.76
C VAL A 75 5.61 8.83 3.06
N VAL A 76 6.15 10.03 3.22
CA VAL A 76 6.80 10.46 4.46
C VAL A 76 5.78 11.20 5.29
N GLU A 77 5.31 10.58 6.37
CA GLU A 77 4.49 11.29 7.35
C GLU A 77 5.39 12.06 8.31
N VAL A 78 5.12 13.35 8.42
CA VAL A 78 5.71 14.21 9.43
C VAL A 78 4.76 14.22 10.61
N ALA A 79 5.12 13.49 11.67
CA ALA A 79 4.39 13.60 12.93
C ALA A 79 4.59 15.03 13.45
N SER A 80 3.59 15.88 13.24
CA SER A 80 3.52 17.18 13.88
C SER A 80 3.07 16.91 15.31
N GLU A 81 4.00 16.98 16.25
CA GLU A 81 3.69 17.03 17.68
C GLU A 81 2.83 18.28 17.91
N ASN A 82 1.59 18.09 18.34
CA ASN A 82 0.73 19.16 18.86
C ASN A 82 0.77 19.13 20.38
#